data_AF-A0A392VDQ5-F1
#
_entry.id   AF-A0A392VDQ5-F1
#
_cell.length_a   1.000
_cell.length_b   1.000
_cell.length_c   1.000
_cell.angle_alpha   90.00
_cell.angle_beta   90.00
_cell.angle_gamma   90.00
#
_symmetry.space_group_name_H-M   'P 1'
#
loop_
_entity.id
_entity.type
_entity.pdbx_description
1 polymer ?
#
loop_
_entity_poly.entity_id
_entity_poly.type
_entity_poly.pdbx_seq_one_letter_code
_entity_poly.pdbx_strand_id
1 'polypeptide(L)' 'MGRELGELKEGRTSVAEYTRKFNELVHFSFDDTGALNEKEKMNKYRYGLRGDIAHAVSLQ' A
#
# COMPACT_ATOMS: atom_id res chain seq x y z
N MET A 1 5.99 -7.87 9.53
CA MET A 1 4.87 -6.97 9.14
C MET A 1 4.20 -7.27 7.79
N GLY A 2 4.69 -8.23 6.99
CA GLY A 2 4.14 -8.48 5.65
C GLY A 2 2.66 -8.89 5.56
N ARG A 3 2.08 -9.48 6.63
CA ARG A 3 0.65 -9.80 6.70
C ARG A 3 -0.22 -8.55 6.79
N GLU A 4 0.15 -7.61 7.68
CA GLU A 4 -0.58 -6.35 7.87
C GLU A 4 -0.59 -5.50 6.59
N LEU A 5 0.52 -5.48 5.85
CA LEU A 5 0.60 -4.81 4.56
C LEU A 5 -0.33 -5.43 3.50
N GLY A 6 -0.56 -6.76 3.55
CA GLY A 6 -1.49 -7.45 2.65
C GLY A 6 -2.96 -7.22 2.96
N GLU A 7 -3.27 -6.89 4.22
CA GLU A 7 -4.63 -6.66 4.71
C GLU A 7 -4.99 -5.17 4.76
N LEU A 8 -4.01 -4.27 4.59
CA LEU A 8 -4.24 -2.83 4.61
C LEU A 8 -5.17 -2.38 3.47
N LYS A 9 -6.26 -1.71 3.84
CA LYS A 9 -7.26 -1.13 2.93
C LYS A 9 -7.51 0.32 3.30
N GLU A 10 -7.70 1.18 2.30
CA GLU A 10 -8.08 2.59 2.50
C GLU A 10 -9.42 2.71 3.25
N GLY A 11 -10.36 1.80 2.98
CA GLY A 11 -11.56 1.64 3.80
C GLY A 11 -12.45 2.88 3.77
N ARG A 12 -12.58 3.63 4.87
CA ARG A 12 -13.29 4.94 4.95
C ARG A 12 -12.35 6.11 5.31
N THR A 13 -11.05 5.85 5.37
CA THR A 13 -10.04 6.87 5.67
C THR A 13 -9.70 7.69 4.44
N SER A 14 -9.00 8.81 4.63
CA SER A 14 -8.45 9.58 3.52
C SER A 14 -7.32 8.81 2.85
N VAL A 15 -7.16 8.98 1.52
CA VAL A 15 -6.00 8.47 0.77
C VAL A 15 -4.69 8.84 1.46
N ALA A 16 -4.57 10.08 1.95
CA ALA A 16 -3.34 10.53 2.62
C ALA A 16 -3.00 9.71 3.88
N GLU A 17 -4.00 9.33 4.67
CA GLU A 17 -3.80 8.50 5.87
C GLU A 17 -3.43 7.07 5.49
N TYR A 18 -4.11 6.51 4.48
CA TYR A 18 -3.77 5.21 3.92
C TYR A 18 -2.34 5.18 3.38
N THR A 19 -1.93 6.17 2.59
CA THR A 19 -0.57 6.28 2.04
C THR A 19 0.47 6.37 3.14
N ARG A 20 0.22 7.18 4.17
CA ARG A 20 1.13 7.29 5.32
C ARG A 20 1.32 5.94 5.99
N LYS A 21 0.24 5.23 6.31
CA LYS A 21 0.30 3.92 6.98
C LYS A 21 0.93 2.85 6.09
N PHE A 22 0.66 2.86 4.80
CA PHE A 22 1.31 1.96 3.84
C PHE A 22 2.82 2.16 3.83
N ASN A 23 3.30 3.41 3.75
CA ASN A 23 4.73 3.73 3.75
C ASN A 23 5.41 3.30 5.04
N GLU A 24 4.75 3.49 6.18
CA GLU A 24 5.24 3.03 7.48
C GLU A 24 5.41 1.50 7.50
N LEU A 25 4.40 0.75 7.07
CA LEU A 25 4.46 -0.71 6.99
C LEU A 25 5.49 -1.22 5.98
N VAL A 26 5.66 -0.53 4.85
CA VAL A 26 6.71 -0.85 3.86
C VAL A 26 8.09 -0.62 4.45
N HIS A 27 8.29 0.47 5.18
CA HIS A 27 9.56 0.81 5.82
C HIS A 27 9.95 -0.26 6.84
N PHE A 28 9.06 -0.60 7.77
CA PHE A 28 9.35 -1.62 8.77
C PHE A 28 9.40 -3.05 8.21
N SER A 29 8.71 -3.33 7.09
CA SER A 29 8.85 -4.64 6.41
C SER A 29 10.18 -4.78 5.68
N PHE A 30 10.85 -3.68 5.34
CA PHE A 30 12.17 -3.68 4.71
C PHE A 30 13.26 -4.20 5.64
N ASP A 31 13.14 -3.92 6.94
CA ASP A 31 14.12 -4.33 7.96
C ASP A 31 14.08 -5.83 8.30
N ASP A 32 13.00 -6.54 7.95
CA ASP A 32 12.69 -7.85 8.55
C ASP A 32 12.87 -9.06 7.59
N THR A 33 12.63 -8.93 6.27
CA THR A 33 12.63 -10.14 5.38
C THR A 33 12.87 -9.87 3.89
N GLY A 34 13.69 -8.88 3.55
CA GLY A 34 14.00 -8.56 2.16
C GLY A 34 13.02 -7.54 1.57
N ALA A 35 13.60 -6.55 0.93
CA ALA A 35 12.89 -5.41 0.38
C ALA A 35 11.89 -5.84 -0.71
N LEU A 36 10.63 -5.42 -0.57
CA LEU A 36 9.72 -5.42 -1.71
C LEU A 36 10.33 -4.59 -2.84
N ASN A 37 10.32 -5.10 -4.08
CA ASN A 37 10.69 -4.27 -5.21
C ASN A 37 9.60 -3.22 -5.48
N GLU A 38 9.92 -2.16 -6.22
CA GLU A 38 8.99 -1.04 -6.46
C GLU A 38 7.69 -1.48 -7.13
N LYS A 39 7.75 -2.46 -8.03
CA LYS A 39 6.57 -3.02 -8.70
C LYS A 39 5.65 -3.72 -7.71
N GLU A 40 6.20 -4.50 -6.78
CA GLU A 40 5.43 -5.16 -5.73
C GLU A 40 4.80 -4.16 -4.76
N LYS A 41 5.54 -3.11 -4.39
CA LYS A 41 5.02 -1.99 -3.57
C LYS A 41 3.84 -1.33 -4.27
N MET A 42 3.99 -0.98 -5.54
CA MET A 42 2.95 -0.31 -6.32
C MET A 42 1.71 -1.19 -6.48
N ASN A 43 1.88 -2.48 -6.74
CA ASN A 43 0.77 -3.42 -6.85
C ASN A 43 0.00 -3.56 -5.53
N LYS A 44 0.70 -3.68 -4.40
CA LYS A 44 0.06 -3.75 -3.08
C LYS A 44 -0.65 -2.45 -2.71
N TYR A 45 -0.02 -1.31 -2.97
CA TYR A 45 -0.61 0.01 -2.73
C TYR A 45 -1.91 0.18 -3.52
N ARG A 46 -1.89 -0.10 -4.82
CA ARG A 46 -3.08 -0.02 -5.70
C ARG A 46 -4.19 -0.99 -5.27
N TYR A 47 -3.83 -2.20 -4.86
CA TYR A 47 -4.79 -3.17 -4.36
C TYR A 47 -5.49 -2.74 -3.06
N GLY A 48 -4.83 -1.93 -2.23
CA GLY A 48 -5.40 -1.45 -0.98
C GLY A 48 -6.30 -0.22 -1.11
N LEU A 49 -6.20 0.52 -2.21
CA LEU A 49 -7.01 1.70 -2.49
C LEU A 49 -8.48 1.35 -2.78
N ARG A 50 -9.38 2.31 -2.57
CA ARG A 50 -10.76 2.24 -3.04
C ARG A 50 -10.81 2.18 -4.56
N GLY A 51 -11.85 1.53 -5.10
CA GLY A 51 -11.94 1.22 -6.53
C GLY A 51 -11.86 2.44 -7.45
N ASP A 52 -12.47 3.57 -7.07
CA ASP A 52 -12.45 4.82 -7.82
C ASP A 52 -11.04 5.43 -7.89
N ILE A 53 -10.33 5.46 -6.76
CA ILE A 53 -8.97 6.00 -6.69
C ILE A 53 -7.96 5.03 -7.34
N ALA A 54 -8.09 3.72 -7.07
CA ALA A 54 -7.28 2.69 -7.72
C ALA A 54 -7.41 2.76 -9.24
N HIS A 55 -8.63 2.99 -9.76
CA HIS A 55 -8.87 3.18 -11.19
C HIS A 55 -8.20 4.45 -11.71
N ALA A 56 -8.33 5.59 -11.03
CA ALA A 56 -7.67 6.83 -11.42
C ALA A 56 -6.13 6.70 -11.47
N VAL A 57 -5.53 6.06 -10.47
CA VAL A 57 -4.08 5.78 -10.41
C VAL A 57 -3.63 4.78 -11.48
N SER A 58 -4.53 3.91 -11.95
CA SER A 58 -4.21 2.91 -12.98
C SER A 58 -4.18 3.47 -14.40
N LEU A 59 -4.76 4.65 -14.62
CA LEU A 59 -4.83 5.33 -15.92
C LEU A 59 -3.66 6.28 -16.17
N GLN A 60 -2.74 6.38 -15.22
CA GLN A 60 -1.56 7.25 -15.25
C GLN A 60 -0.32 6.47 -15.69
#